data_AF-A0A4R3L3D0-F1
#
_entry.id   AF-A0A4R3L3D0-F1
#
_cell.length_a   1.000
_cell.length_b   1.000
_cell.length_c   1.000
_cell.angle_alpha   90.00
_cell.angle_beta   90.00
_cell.angle_gamma   90.00
#
_symmetry.space_group_name_H-M   'P 1'
#
loop_
_entity.id
_entity.type
_entity.pdbx_description
1 polymer ?
#
loop_
_entity_poly.entity_id
_entity_poly.type
_entity_poly.pdbx_seq_one_letter_code
_entity_poly.pdbx_strand_id
1 'polypeptide(L)'
;MTAVTTLDILPRRTPNLARLKRWRGLSARDGRAIDGIDHLRQSIVDILTTYPGERIMRPEYGSRLRDLIDRPVNAQWLAGLYFEVAFAIQRWEPRVKVQRVAARMDTPGHVTLDLTLRLGAQDQPQTLRLEL
;
A
#
# COMPACT_ATOMS: atom_id res chain seq x y z
N MET A 1 15.05 -4.70 -20.19
CA MET A 1 15.06 -5.92 -19.36
C MET A 1 16.11 -5.74 -18.29
N THR A 2 15.73 -5.34 -17.08
CA THR A 2 16.57 -5.54 -15.89
C THR A 2 15.64 -5.57 -14.68
N ALA A 3 15.45 -6.77 -14.15
CA ALA A 3 14.71 -7.02 -12.93
C ALA A 3 15.51 -6.44 -11.76
N VAL A 4 14.87 -5.60 -10.94
CA VAL A 4 15.34 -5.30 -9.59
C VAL A 4 14.28 -5.81 -8.63
N THR A 5 14.25 -7.13 -8.49
CA THR A 5 13.63 -7.81 -7.35
C THR A 5 14.74 -7.97 -6.31
N THR A 6 14.99 -6.93 -5.53
CA THR A 6 15.82 -7.05 -4.32
C THR A 6 14.89 -7.30 -3.14
N LEU A 7 14.51 -8.56 -2.95
CA LEU A 7 13.95 -9.09 -1.72
C LEU A 7 15.09 -9.77 -0.97
N ASP A 8 15.86 -8.97 -0.23
CA ASP A 8 16.94 -9.48 0.61
C ASP A 8 16.55 -9.32 2.08
N ILE A 9 15.80 -10.30 2.58
CA ILE A 9 15.94 -10.97 3.88
C ILE A 9 14.92 -12.12 3.87
N LEU A 10 15.37 -13.37 3.71
CA LEU A 10 14.52 -14.56 3.83
C LEU A 10 13.84 -14.60 5.22
N PRO A 11 12.50 -14.58 5.33
CA PRO A 11 11.85 -15.03 6.56
C PRO A 11 12.03 -16.55 6.68
N ARG A 12 12.42 -17.04 7.88
CA ARG A 12 12.63 -18.47 8.22
C ARG A 12 11.38 -19.37 8.06
N ARG A 13 10.28 -18.85 7.52
CA ARG A 13 9.06 -19.58 7.16
C ARG A 13 8.40 -18.84 6.00
N THR A 14 8.06 -19.57 4.93
CA THR A 14 7.28 -19.03 3.82
C THR A 14 6.00 -18.37 4.38
N PRO A 15 5.76 -17.08 4.11
CA PRO A 15 4.51 -16.45 4.54
C PRO A 15 3.33 -17.20 3.91
N ASN A 16 2.22 -17.35 4.65
CA ASN A 16 1.02 -18.05 4.15
C ASN A 16 0.25 -17.18 3.14
N LEU A 17 0.85 -16.97 1.97
CA LEU A 17 0.27 -16.24 0.84
C LEU A 17 -0.91 -16.99 0.20
N ALA A 18 -1.02 -18.30 0.46
CA ALA A 18 -2.10 -19.14 -0.07
C ALA A 18 -3.48 -18.61 0.33
N ARG A 19 -3.64 -18.01 1.53
CA ARG A 19 -4.91 -17.42 1.94
C ARG A 19 -5.34 -16.24 1.06
N LEU A 20 -4.39 -15.53 0.44
CA LEU A 20 -4.72 -14.42 -0.45
C LEU A 20 -5.29 -14.90 -1.79
N LYS A 21 -4.99 -16.13 -2.24
CA LYS A 21 -5.44 -16.68 -3.53
C LYS A 21 -6.97 -16.69 -3.72
N ARG A 22 -7.73 -16.69 -2.63
CA ARG A 22 -9.21 -16.61 -2.68
C ARG A 22 -9.72 -15.28 -3.24
N TRP A 23 -8.92 -14.22 -3.13
CA TRP A 23 -9.26 -12.89 -3.64
C TRP A 23 -8.84 -12.82 -5.09
N ARG A 24 -9.83 -12.81 -5.99
CA ARG A 24 -9.64 -12.76 -7.43
C ARG A 24 -10.38 -11.54 -7.97
N GLY A 25 -9.79 -10.87 -8.95
CA GLY A 25 -10.36 -9.70 -9.61
C GLY A 25 -9.72 -9.48 -10.96
N LEU A 26 -9.98 -8.31 -11.56
CA LEU A 26 -9.38 -7.90 -12.82
C LEU A 26 -8.32 -6.82 -12.56
N SER A 27 -7.24 -6.89 -13.32
CA SER A 27 -6.21 -5.85 -13.36
C SER A 27 -6.79 -4.58 -13.98
N ALA A 28 -6.61 -3.45 -13.29
CA ALA A 28 -7.04 -2.15 -13.79
C ALA A 28 -6.23 -1.66 -15.01
N ARG A 29 -5.05 -2.27 -15.27
CA ARG A 29 -4.15 -1.86 -16.34
C ARG A 29 -4.44 -2.55 -17.68
N ASP A 30 -4.70 -3.85 -17.63
CA ASP A 30 -4.78 -4.71 -18.83
C ASP A 30 -5.98 -5.66 -18.84
N GLY A 31 -6.85 -5.60 -17.82
CA GLY A 31 -8.06 -6.41 -17.74
C GLY A 31 -7.83 -7.90 -17.48
N ARG A 32 -6.59 -8.34 -17.25
CA ARG A 32 -6.30 -9.75 -16.95
C ARG A 32 -6.77 -10.14 -15.56
N ALA A 33 -7.11 -11.42 -15.38
CA ALA A 33 -7.41 -11.96 -14.06
C ALA A 33 -6.17 -11.90 -13.16
N ILE A 34 -6.31 -11.25 -12.00
CA ILE A 34 -5.29 -11.17 -10.96
C ILE A 34 -5.85 -11.74 -9.66
N ASP A 35 -4.95 -12.25 -8.82
CA ASP A 35 -5.33 -12.82 -7.54
C ASP A 35 -4.28 -12.49 -6.46
N GLY A 36 -4.55 -12.91 -5.24
CA GLY A 36 -3.49 -13.01 -4.25
C GLY A 36 -2.85 -11.68 -3.88
N ILE A 37 -1.52 -11.64 -4.00
CA ILE A 37 -0.70 -10.47 -3.67
C ILE A 37 -0.86 -9.34 -4.69
N ASP A 38 -1.09 -9.68 -5.96
CA ASP A 38 -1.24 -8.68 -7.02
C ASP A 38 -2.57 -7.95 -6.89
N HIS A 39 -3.64 -8.69 -6.54
CA HIS A 39 -4.93 -8.09 -6.18
C HIS A 39 -4.82 -7.20 -4.93
N LEU A 40 -4.02 -7.61 -3.94
CA LEU A 40 -3.76 -6.78 -2.75
C LEU A 40 -2.99 -5.50 -3.09
N ARG A 41 -1.93 -5.60 -3.90
CA ARG A 41 -1.14 -4.44 -4.34
C ARG A 41 -2.02 -3.43 -5.08
N GLN A 42 -2.84 -3.91 -6.02
CA GLN A 42 -3.78 -3.05 -6.75
C GLN A 42 -4.75 -2.35 -5.81
N SER A 43 -5.33 -3.08 -4.84
CA SER A 43 -6.26 -2.52 -3.86
C SER A 43 -5.62 -1.41 -3.02
N ILE A 44 -4.39 -1.61 -2.54
CA ILE A 44 -3.69 -0.59 -1.75
C ILE A 44 -3.39 0.64 -2.60
N VAL A 45 -2.92 0.46 -3.84
CA VAL A 45 -2.68 1.59 -4.75
C VAL A 45 -3.98 2.37 -4.98
N ASP A 46 -5.08 1.68 -5.29
CA ASP A 46 -6.41 2.28 -5.49
C ASP A 46 -6.88 3.09 -4.27
N ILE A 47 -6.69 2.56 -3.05
CA ILE A 47 -7.02 3.28 -1.80
C ILE A 47 -6.17 4.55 -1.64
N LEU A 48 -4.85 4.47 -1.87
CA LEU A 48 -3.93 5.58 -1.61
C LEU A 48 -3.99 6.68 -2.69
N THR A 49 -4.37 6.35 -3.92
CA THR A 49 -4.44 7.34 -5.02
C THR A 49 -5.83 7.98 -5.18
N THR A 50 -6.89 7.34 -4.69
CA THR A 50 -8.26 7.87 -4.73
C THR A 50 -8.45 8.94 -3.66
N TYR A 51 -8.99 10.11 -4.04
CA TYR A 51 -9.33 11.17 -3.09
C TYR A 51 -10.79 11.02 -2.59
N PRO A 52 -11.07 11.30 -1.29
CA PRO A 52 -12.43 11.32 -0.79
C PRO A 52 -13.35 12.23 -1.61
N GLY A 53 -14.50 11.70 -2.01
CA GLY A 53 -15.47 12.37 -2.89
C GLY A 53 -15.41 11.94 -4.35
N GLU A 54 -14.34 11.24 -4.80
CA GLU A 54 -14.25 10.77 -6.20
C GLU A 54 -15.22 9.61 -6.50
N ARG A 55 -15.59 8.79 -5.49
CA ARG A 55 -16.50 7.65 -5.68
C ARG A 55 -17.95 7.99 -5.37
N ILE A 56 -18.80 7.80 -6.38
CA ILE A 56 -20.26 7.89 -6.27
C ILE A 56 -20.77 6.84 -5.26
N MET A 57 -21.68 7.23 -4.38
CA MET A 57 -22.19 6.43 -3.25
C MET A 57 -21.15 5.99 -2.21
N ARG A 58 -19.88 6.40 -2.32
CA ARG A 58 -18.82 6.12 -1.33
C ARG A 58 -17.86 7.32 -1.17
N PRO A 59 -18.37 8.50 -0.76
CA PRO A 59 -17.55 9.71 -0.67
C PRO A 59 -16.39 9.59 0.33
N GLU A 60 -16.51 8.74 1.35
CA GLU A 60 -15.46 8.51 2.36
C GLU A 60 -14.27 7.68 1.85
N TYR A 61 -14.39 7.03 0.69
CA TYR A 61 -13.38 6.10 0.19
C TYR A 61 -12.14 6.84 -0.31
N GLY A 62 -10.96 6.28 -0.02
CA GLY A 62 -9.68 6.77 -0.48
C GLY A 62 -8.76 7.23 0.66
N SER A 63 -7.84 8.13 0.34
CA SER A 63 -6.91 8.74 1.29
C SER A 63 -6.72 10.23 1.03
N ARG A 64 -6.36 10.99 2.07
CA ARG A 64 -6.09 12.43 1.95
C ARG A 64 -4.62 12.73 1.65
N LEU A 65 -3.86 11.76 1.10
CA LEU A 65 -2.46 11.96 0.75
C LEU A 65 -2.25 13.12 -0.24
N ARG A 66 -3.24 13.37 -1.11
CA ARG A 66 -3.22 14.50 -2.04
C ARG A 66 -3.15 15.86 -1.35
N ASP A 67 -3.67 15.98 -0.11
CA ASP A 67 -3.60 17.21 0.67
C ASP A 67 -2.15 17.56 1.06
N LEU A 68 -1.24 16.57 1.06
CA LEU A 68 0.17 16.72 1.43
C LEU A 68 1.06 17.18 0.28
N ILE A 69 0.54 17.19 -0.96
CA ILE A 69 1.28 17.66 -2.14
C ILE A 69 1.59 19.15 -1.99
N ASP A 70 2.76 19.57 -2.47
CA ASP A 70 3.28 20.95 -2.41
C ASP A 70 3.45 21.55 -0.99
N ARG A 71 3.30 20.72 0.05
CA ARG A 71 3.65 21.12 1.42
C ARG A 71 5.14 20.90 1.68
N PRO A 72 5.77 21.74 2.53
CA PRO A 72 7.17 21.55 2.90
C PRO A 72 7.35 20.22 3.64
N VAL A 73 8.36 19.45 3.25
CA VAL A 73 8.68 18.18 3.91
C VAL A 73 9.38 18.45 5.22
N ASN A 74 8.62 18.35 6.31
CA ASN A 74 9.09 18.48 7.69
C ASN A 74 8.55 17.32 8.54
N ALA A 75 8.90 17.28 9.83
CA ALA A 75 8.46 16.21 10.73
C ALA A 75 6.92 16.11 10.84
N GLN A 76 6.21 17.23 10.79
CA GLN A 76 4.74 17.26 10.83
C GLN A 76 4.16 16.66 9.54
N TRP A 77 4.75 16.97 8.39
CA TRP A 77 4.38 16.40 7.10
C TRP A 77 4.57 14.87 7.10
N LEU A 78 5.72 14.38 7.58
CA LEU A 78 5.99 12.94 7.70
C LEU A 78 5.02 12.24 8.66
N ALA A 79 4.70 12.85 9.80
CA ALA A 79 3.72 12.31 10.73
C ALA A 79 2.32 12.22 10.09
N GLY A 80 1.90 13.26 9.36
CA GLY A 80 0.65 13.28 8.60
C GLY A 80 0.61 12.20 7.52
N LEU A 81 1.69 12.06 6.75
CA LEU A 81 1.85 11.01 5.75
C LEU A 81 1.68 9.62 6.36
N TYR A 82 2.41 9.31 7.43
CA TYR A 82 2.34 8.00 8.08
C TYR A 82 0.96 7.71 8.66
N PHE A 83 0.33 8.72 9.28
CA PHE A 83 -1.03 8.61 9.79
C PHE A 83 -2.02 8.31 8.66
N GLU A 84 -2.04 9.10 7.59
CA GLU A 84 -2.99 8.95 6.49
C GLU A 84 -2.85 7.60 5.78
N VAL A 85 -1.61 7.15 5.50
CA VAL A 85 -1.36 5.83 4.90
C VAL A 85 -1.89 4.73 5.82
N ALA A 86 -1.53 4.76 7.11
CA ALA A 86 -1.94 3.72 8.04
C ALA A 86 -3.47 3.71 8.23
N PHE A 87 -4.08 4.89 8.37
CA PHE A 87 -5.51 5.06 8.56
C PHE A 87 -6.31 4.58 7.35
N ALA A 88 -5.96 5.00 6.13
CA ALA A 88 -6.66 4.62 4.92
C ALA A 88 -6.60 3.11 4.67
N ILE A 89 -5.41 2.50 4.81
CA ILE A 89 -5.25 1.05 4.66
C ILE A 89 -6.03 0.30 5.75
N GLN A 90 -5.96 0.74 7.00
CA GLN A 90 -6.69 0.10 8.10
C GLN A 90 -8.22 0.16 7.90
N ARG A 91 -8.73 1.28 7.35
CA ARG A 91 -10.16 1.48 7.12
C ARG A 91 -10.70 0.64 5.96
N TRP A 92 -9.94 0.55 4.86
CA TRP A 92 -10.45 0.01 3.60
C TRP A 92 -9.88 -1.37 3.23
N GLU A 93 -8.77 -1.80 3.82
CA GLU A 93 -8.10 -3.06 3.49
C GLU A 93 -8.01 -4.00 4.71
N PRO A 94 -9.10 -4.70 5.06
CA PRO A 94 -9.15 -5.57 6.25
C PRO A 94 -8.26 -6.82 6.14
N ARG A 95 -7.72 -7.12 4.95
CA ARG A 95 -6.86 -8.30 4.72
C ARG A 95 -5.49 -8.14 5.37
N VAL A 96 -5.02 -6.91 5.56
CA VAL A 96 -3.72 -6.59 6.16
C VAL A 96 -3.83 -5.67 7.37
N LYS A 97 -2.79 -5.67 8.19
CA LYS A 97 -2.54 -4.65 9.21
C LYS A 97 -1.21 -3.98 8.91
N VAL A 98 -1.18 -2.65 8.85
CA VAL A 98 0.06 -1.91 8.71
C VAL A 98 0.92 -2.11 9.97
N GLN A 99 2.19 -2.46 9.78
CA GLN A 99 3.20 -2.61 10.85
C GLN A 99 4.22 -1.48 10.80
N ARG A 100 4.57 -1.04 9.60
CA ARG A 100 5.53 0.05 9.40
C ARG A 100 5.19 0.78 8.10
N VAL A 101 5.34 2.09 8.13
CA VAL A 101 5.38 2.96 6.96
C VAL A 101 6.71 3.70 7.02
N ALA A 102 7.48 3.69 5.95
CA ALA A 102 8.68 4.50 5.84
C ALA A 102 8.68 5.24 4.52
N ALA A 103 8.97 6.54 4.58
CA ALA A 103 9.16 7.37 3.40
C ALA A 103 10.65 7.48 3.08
N ARG A 104 10.99 7.37 1.81
CA ARG A 104 12.31 7.67 1.25
C ARG A 104 12.18 8.77 0.22
N MET A 105 13.21 9.60 0.13
CA MET A 105 13.27 10.71 -0.82
C MET A 105 14.62 10.62 -1.52
N ASP A 106 14.69 9.71 -2.47
CA ASP A 106 15.93 9.47 -3.21
C ASP A 106 16.14 10.56 -4.28
N THR A 107 15.06 11.18 -4.76
CA THR A 107 15.05 12.25 -5.76
C THR A 107 14.20 13.44 -5.27
N PRO A 108 14.61 14.71 -5.50
CA PRO A 108 13.81 15.87 -5.16
C PRO A 108 12.40 15.81 -5.77
N GLY A 109 11.38 16.11 -4.97
CA GLY A 109 9.97 16.06 -5.40
C GLY A 109 9.36 14.66 -5.49
N HIS A 110 10.12 13.60 -5.21
CA HIS A 110 9.64 12.22 -5.23
C HIS A 110 9.71 11.59 -3.83
N VAL A 111 8.63 10.91 -3.44
CA VAL A 111 8.54 10.22 -2.15
C VAL A 111 8.15 8.76 -2.39
N THR A 112 9.05 7.85 -2.05
CA THR A 112 8.82 6.40 -2.13
C THR A 112 8.34 5.88 -0.78
N LEU A 113 7.29 5.06 -0.77
CA LEU A 113 6.75 4.46 0.45
C LEU A 113 7.14 2.98 0.55
N ASP A 114 7.90 2.65 1.59
CA ASP A 114 8.14 1.29 2.03
C ASP A 114 7.10 0.90 3.09
N LEU A 115 6.14 0.06 2.73
CA LEU A 115 5.12 -0.46 3.65
C LEU A 115 5.51 -1.84 4.17
N THR A 116 5.37 -2.08 5.47
CA THR A 116 5.41 -3.43 6.05
C THR A 116 4.03 -3.75 6.60
N LEU A 117 3.43 -4.83 6.10
CA LEU A 117 2.03 -5.23 6.29
C LEU A 117 1.95 -6.66 6.83
N ARG A 118 1.13 -6.89 7.84
CA ARG A 118 0.89 -8.22 8.40
C ARG A 118 -0.43 -8.79 7.92
N LEU A 119 -0.46 -10.05 7.49
CA LEU A 119 -1.69 -10.70 7.02
C LEU A 119 -2.49 -11.30 8.18
N GLY A 120 -3.53 -10.61 8.66
CA GLY A 120 -4.40 -11.13 9.72
C GLY A 120 -3.69 -11.42 11.07
N ALA A 121 -4.40 -12.05 12.01
CA ALA A 121 -3.99 -12.12 13.41
C ALA A 121 -2.76 -13.01 13.71
N GLN A 122 -2.43 -13.97 12.85
CA GLN A 122 -1.37 -14.96 13.10
C GLN A 122 -0.26 -15.08 12.02
N ASP A 123 -0.24 -14.25 10.97
CA ASP A 123 0.89 -14.28 10.01
C ASP A 123 2.00 -13.29 10.35
N GLN A 124 3.18 -13.54 9.78
CA GLN A 124 4.37 -12.69 9.79
C GLN A 124 4.16 -11.38 8.99
N PRO A 125 4.93 -10.32 9.31
CA PRO A 125 4.96 -9.09 8.51
C PRO A 125 5.55 -9.34 7.11
N GLN A 126 4.96 -8.71 6.10
CA GLN A 126 5.35 -8.69 4.69
C GLN A 126 5.71 -7.27 4.29
N THR A 127 6.86 -7.04 3.66
CA THR A 127 7.21 -5.70 3.17
C THR A 127 6.79 -5.55 1.71
N LEU A 128 5.92 -4.58 1.43
CA LEU A 128 5.56 -4.10 0.10
C LEU A 128 6.17 -2.72 -0.13
N ARG A 129 7.04 -2.61 -1.13
CA ARG A 129 7.47 -1.30 -1.65
C ARG A 129 6.44 -0.80 -2.65
N LEU A 130 5.97 0.43 -2.46
CA LEU A 130 5.11 1.14 -3.40
C LEU A 130 5.82 2.42 -3.84
N GLU A 131 5.86 2.63 -5.15
CA GLU A 131 6.20 3.91 -5.74
C GLU A 131 4.86 4.60 -6.07
N LEU A 132 4.59 5.71 -5.39
CA LEU A 132 3.42 6.56 -5.63
C LEU A 132 3.83 7.76 -6.47
#